data_AF-A0A352T1Q2-F1
#
_entry.id   AF-A0A352T1Q2-F1
#
_cell.length_a   1.000
_cell.length_b   1.000
_cell.length_c   1.000
_cell.angle_alpha   90.00
_cell.angle_beta   90.00
_cell.angle_gamma   90.00
#
_symmetry.space_group_name_H-M   'P 1'
#
loop_
_entity.id
_entity.type
_entity.pdbx_description
1 polymer ?
#
loop_
_entity_poly.entity_id
_entity_poly.type
_entity_poly.pdbx_seq_one_letter_code
_entity_poly.pdbx_strand_id
1 'polypeptide(L)' 'MLSVNNLNVYYGGIHALKGVSLNVEQGQIVSIIGSNGAGKSTLINSI' A
#
# COMPACT_ATOMS: atom_id res chain seq x y z
N MET A 1 4.21 11.19 10.84
CA MET A 1 3.26 11.41 9.74
C MET A 1 3.80 10.69 8.51
N LEU A 2 3.02 9.79 7.92
CA LEU A 2 3.33 9.06 6.69
C LEU A 2 2.36 9.54 5.61
N SER A 3 2.88 9.88 4.42
CA SER A 3 2.07 10.25 3.26
C SER A 3 2.57 9.51 2.03
N VAL A 4 1.69 8.75 1.39
CA VAL A 4 1.91 8.02 0.16
C VAL A 4 0.96 8.56 -0.87
N ASN A 5 1.47 8.94 -2.04
CA ASN A 5 0.68 9.52 -3.11
C ASN A 5 0.91 8.73 -4.40
N ASN A 6 -0.15 8.17 -4.96
CA ASN A 6 -0.18 7.47 -6.24
C ASN A 6 0.90 6.37 -6.38
N LEU A 7 1.10 5.56 -5.35
CA LEU A 7 2.06 4.46 -5.33
C LEU A 7 1.68 3.38 -6.34
N ASN A 8 2.62 3.09 -7.23
CA ASN A 8 2.52 2.02 -8.21
C ASN A 8 3.67 1.05 -8.01
N VAL A 9 3.36 -0.24 -7.88
CA VAL A 9 4.36 -1.29 -7.64
C VAL A 9 4.14 -2.43 -8.61
N TYR A 10 5.23 -2.87 -9.23
CA TYR A 10 5.24 -3.92 -10.24
C TYR A 10 6.20 -5.03 -9.83
N TYR A 11 5.78 -6.28 -10.00
CA TYR A 11 6.64 -7.46 -9.87
C TYR A 11 6.59 -8.24 -11.17
N GLY A 12 7.68 -8.19 -11.94
CA GLY A 12 7.68 -8.71 -13.31
C GLY A 12 6.57 -8.09 -14.13
N GLY A 13 5.71 -8.92 -14.73
CA GLY A 13 4.55 -8.47 -15.51
C GLY A 13 3.30 -8.10 -14.70
N ILE A 14 3.33 -8.20 -13.36
CA ILE A 14 2.17 -7.96 -12.50
C ILE A 14 2.22 -6.55 -11.93
N HIS A 15 1.15 -5.77 -12.15
CA HIS A 15 0.92 -4.48 -11.50
C HIS A 15 0.23 -4.69 -10.14
N ALA A 16 1.05 -4.88 -9.10
CA ALA A 16 0.63 -5.32 -7.77
C ALA A 16 -0.05 -4.21 -6.94
N LEU A 17 0.40 -2.97 -7.04
CA LEU A 17 -0.29 -1.80 -6.47
C LEU A 17 -0.59 -0.80 -7.58
N LYS A 18 -1.84 -0.35 -7.67
CA LYS A 18 -2.35 0.51 -8.74
C LYS A 18 -2.78 1.86 -8.17
N GLY A 19 -1.86 2.82 -8.17
CA GLY A 19 -2.12 4.19 -7.74
C GLY A 19 -2.62 4.35 -6.30
N VAL A 20 -2.03 3.62 -5.35
CA VAL A 20 -2.44 3.66 -3.94
C VAL A 20 -1.99 4.98 -3.28
N SER A 21 -2.91 5.68 -2.62
CA SER A 21 -2.59 6.86 -1.81
C SER A 21 -3.10 6.67 -0.39
N LEU A 22 -2.29 7.02 0.61
CA LEU A 22 -2.65 6.90 2.02
C LEU A 22 -1.94 7.97 2.85
N ASN A 23 -2.61 8.48 3.87
CA ASN A 23 -2.02 9.37 4.87
C ASN A 23 -2.26 8.77 6.25
N VAL A 24 -1.21 8.67 7.07
CA VAL A 24 -1.27 8.22 8.46
C VAL A 24 -0.65 9.28 9.35
N GLU A 25 -1.47 9.80 10.26
CA GLU A 25 -1.06 10.79 11.23
C GLU A 25 -0.33 10.16 12.42
N GLN A 26 0.43 10.97 13.15
CA GLN A 26 1.15 10.49 14.33
C GLN A 26 0.17 9.97 15.39
N GLY A 27 0.45 8.78 15.94
CA GLY A 27 -0.40 8.13 16.95
C GLY A 27 -1.57 7.31 16.38
N GLN A 28 -1.78 7.28 15.07
CA GLN A 28 -2.79 6.42 14.45
C GLN A 28 -2.30 4.96 14.35
N ILE A 29 -3.20 4.03 14.66
CA ILE A 29 -3.02 2.60 14.40
C ILE A 29 -3.90 2.26 13.20
N VAL A 30 -3.28 1.75 12.13
CA VAL A 30 -3.96 1.44 10.86
C VAL A 30 -3.81 -0.04 10.55
N SER A 31 -4.89 -0.66 10.07
CA SER A 31 -4.91 -2.03 9.59
C SER A 31 -5.29 -2.07 8.11
N ILE A 32 -4.66 -2.97 7.36
CA ILE A 32 -4.94 -3.19 5.93
C ILE A 32 -5.66 -4.53 5.78
N ILE A 33 -6.90 -4.50 5.30
CA ILE A 33 -7.74 -5.68 5.10
C ILE A 33 -8.08 -5.89 3.62
N GLY A 34 -8.40 -7.12 3.23
CA GLY A 34 -8.72 -7.48 1.85
C GLY A 34 -8.38 -8.93 1.52
N SER A 35 -8.83 -9.41 0.36
CA SER A 35 -8.58 -10.78 -0.12
C SER A 35 -7.10 -11.07 -0.39
N ASN A 36 -6.75 -12.34 -0.54
CA ASN A 36 -5.40 -12.74 -0.96
C ASN A 36 -5.09 -12.17 -2.36
N GLY A 37 -3.89 -11.65 -2.53
CA GLY A 37 -3.49 -10.98 -3.78
C GLY A 37 -3.95 -9.52 -3.92
N ALA A 38 -4.71 -8.96 -2.97
CA ALA A 38 -5.15 -7.56 -3.02
C ALA A 38 -4.04 -6.51 -2.83
N GLY A 39 -2.76 -6.91 -2.74
CA GLY A 39 -1.63 -6.00 -2.57
C GLY A 39 -1.28 -5.62 -1.13
N LYS A 40 -1.91 -6.22 -0.11
CA LYS A 40 -1.68 -5.88 1.31
C LYS A 40 -0.20 -5.95 1.74
N SER A 41 0.43 -7.12 1.58
CA SER A 41 1.84 -7.29 1.91
C SER A 41 2.74 -6.47 0.99
N THR A 42 2.35 -6.29 -0.27
CA THR A 42 3.06 -5.41 -1.19
C THR A 42 3.07 -3.97 -0.68
N LEU A 43 1.94 -3.44 -0.21
CA LEU A 43 1.83 -2.10 0.34
C LEU A 43 2.69 -1.95 1.59
N ILE A 44 2.63 -2.89 2.53
CA ILE A 44 3.45 -2.88 3.76
C ILE A 44 4.95 -2.89 3.43
N ASN A 45 5.38 -3.67 2.43
CA ASN A 45 6.80 -3.77 2.06
C ASN A 45 7.30 -2.59 1.20
N SER A 46 6.40 -1.75 0.69
CA SER A 46 6.76 -0.64 -0.22
C SER A 46 6.82 0.72 0.45
N ILE A 47 6.50 0.80 1.74
CA ILE A 47 6.47 2.03 2.55
C ILE A 47 7.52 2.00 3.66
#